data_AF-A0A1V4ANU0-F1
#
_entry.id   AF-A0A1V4ANU0-F1
#
_cell.length_a   1.000
_cell.length_b   1.000
_cell.length_c   1.000
_cell.angle_alpha   90.00
_cell.angle_beta   90.00
_cell.angle_gamma   90.00
#
_symmetry.space_group_name_H-M   'P 1'
#
loop_
_entity.id
_entity.type
_entity.pdbx_description
1 polymer ?
#
loop_
_entity_poly.entity_id
_entity_poly.type
_entity_poly.pdbx_seq_one_letter_code
_entity_poly.pdbx_strand_id
1 'polypeptide(L)'
;MAAQTHPRDKECLTNGDTKAWLVAATRGRAEKIENVAYTLDKAPEHQLEKQQIWIATIAENSSHLCRAYRMKETLRRLLKIEDTNEVEADLKRWLLWTGYSKNPAFKNLYQKVKCH
;
A
#
# COMPACT_ATOMS: atom_id res chain seq x y z
N MET A 1 -30.30 7.59 -49.38
CA MET A 1 -30.29 6.91 -48.07
C MET A 1 -29.15 5.90 -48.07
N ALA A 2 -28.01 6.23 -47.48
CA ALA A 2 -26.87 5.31 -47.38
C ALA A 2 -26.87 4.71 -45.97
N ALA A 3 -27.14 3.41 -45.88
CA ALA A 3 -27.20 2.68 -44.62
C ALA A 3 -25.79 2.51 -44.03
N GLN A 4 -25.59 2.98 -42.80
CA GLN A 4 -24.42 2.65 -42.00
C GLN A 4 -24.62 1.25 -41.40
N THR A 5 -23.94 0.24 -41.95
CA THR A 5 -23.81 -1.07 -41.31
C THR A 5 -22.69 -1.00 -40.29
N HIS A 6 -23.06 -0.83 -39.02
CA HIS A 6 -22.17 -0.94 -37.88
C HIS A 6 -22.12 -2.41 -37.42
N PRO A 7 -20.97 -3.12 -37.50
CA PRO A 7 -20.89 -4.48 -37.00
C PRO A 7 -20.93 -4.44 -35.48
N ARG A 8 -22.01 -5.01 -34.94
CA ARG A 8 -22.31 -5.10 -33.51
C ARG A 8 -21.81 -6.46 -33.01
N ASP A 9 -20.50 -6.67 -33.01
CA ASP A 9 -19.91 -7.90 -32.48
C ASP A 9 -19.78 -7.77 -30.96
N LYS A 10 -20.86 -8.14 -30.27
CA LYS A 10 -20.85 -8.43 -28.84
C LYS A 10 -20.19 -9.80 -28.64
N GLU A 11 -18.87 -9.85 -28.73
CA GLU A 11 -18.13 -11.02 -28.28
C GLU A 11 -18.11 -11.00 -26.74
N CYS A 12 -18.84 -11.96 -26.16
CA CYS A 12 -18.84 -12.23 -24.73
C CYS A 12 -17.43 -12.69 -24.33
N LEU A 13 -16.63 -11.76 -23.79
CA LEU A 13 -15.34 -12.06 -23.16
C LEU A 13 -15.53 -13.22 -22.18
N THR A 14 -14.91 -14.35 -22.49
CA THR A 14 -15.02 -15.54 -21.65
C THR A 14 -14.35 -15.25 -20.30
N ASN A 15 -14.72 -16.00 -19.26
CA ASN A 15 -14.13 -15.84 -17.91
C ASN A 15 -12.59 -16.02 -17.87
N GLY A 16 -11.99 -16.54 -18.95
CA GLY A 16 -10.53 -16.63 -19.15
C GLY A 16 -9.89 -15.31 -19.58
N ASP A 17 -10.53 -14.59 -20.51
CA ASP A 17 -10.02 -13.32 -21.07
C ASP A 17 -10.08 -12.18 -20.05
N THR A 18 -11.14 -12.16 -19.23
CA THR A 18 -11.28 -11.24 -18.10
C THR A 18 -10.21 -11.47 -17.03
N LYS A 19 -9.85 -12.72 -16.74
CA LYS A 19 -8.74 -13.06 -15.83
C LYS A 19 -7.39 -12.69 -16.43
N ALA A 20 -7.16 -12.96 -17.72
CA ALA A 20 -5.92 -12.60 -18.40
C ALA A 20 -5.70 -11.08 -18.44
N TRP A 21 -6.77 -10.31 -18.73
CA TRP A 21 -6.73 -8.85 -18.65
C TRP A 21 -6.48 -8.35 -17.23
N LEU A 22 -7.12 -8.95 -16.22
CA LEU A 22 -6.84 -8.63 -14.81
C LEU A 22 -5.37 -8.90 -14.48
N VAL A 23 -4.82 -10.04 -14.89
CA VAL A 23 -3.43 -10.41 -14.64
C VAL A 23 -2.47 -9.44 -15.34
N ALA A 24 -2.72 -9.08 -16.59
CA ALA A 24 -1.93 -8.09 -17.32
C ALA A 24 -2.02 -6.69 -16.68
N ALA A 25 -3.21 -6.27 -16.27
CA ALA A 25 -3.43 -5.01 -15.57
C ALA A 25 -2.78 -5.00 -14.18
N THR A 26 -2.81 -6.12 -13.46
CA THR A 26 -2.10 -6.27 -12.18
C THR A 26 -0.59 -6.30 -12.36
N ARG A 27 -0.08 -6.89 -13.44
CA ARG A 27 1.34 -6.96 -13.75
C ARG A 27 1.89 -5.58 -14.10
N GLY A 28 1.22 -4.81 -14.96
CA GLY A 28 1.62 -3.43 -15.24
C GLY A 28 1.54 -2.48 -14.03
N ARG A 29 0.68 -2.79 -13.04
CA ARG A 29 0.67 -2.12 -11.73
C ARG A 29 1.81 -2.59 -10.83
N ALA A 30 2.15 -3.88 -10.84
CA ALA A 30 3.23 -4.46 -10.05
C ALA A 30 4.61 -3.98 -10.51
N GLU A 31 4.85 -3.87 -11.82
CA GLU A 31 6.09 -3.33 -12.39
C GLU A 31 6.32 -1.86 -11.95
N LYS A 32 5.25 -1.07 -11.80
CA LYS A 32 5.32 0.29 -11.23
C LYS A 32 5.62 0.31 -9.72
N ILE A 33 5.36 -0.80 -9.02
CA ILE A 33 5.62 -0.98 -7.58
C ILE A 33 7.02 -1.57 -7.35
N GLU A 34 7.64 -2.23 -8.33
CA GLU A 34 8.94 -2.91 -8.13
C GLU A 34 10.06 -1.95 -7.70
N ASN A 35 10.07 -0.71 -8.22
CA ASN A 35 11.01 0.34 -7.79
C ASN A 35 10.67 0.99 -6.43
N VAL A 36 9.58 0.60 -5.77
CA VAL A 36 9.14 1.13 -4.48
C VAL A 36 9.94 0.54 -3.30
N ALA A 37 10.51 -0.65 -3.45
CA ALA A 37 11.32 -1.25 -2.41
C ALA A 37 12.50 -0.34 -2.00
N TYR A 38 13.15 0.29 -2.99
CA TYR A 38 14.26 1.22 -2.76
C TYR A 38 13.83 2.54 -2.09
N THR A 39 12.60 3.00 -2.30
CA THR A 39 12.10 4.24 -1.69
C THR A 39 11.58 4.04 -0.26
N LEU A 40 11.03 2.87 0.07
CA LEU A 40 10.49 2.55 1.41
C LEU A 40 11.55 2.16 2.45
N ASP A 41 12.76 1.81 2.00
CA ASP A 41 13.83 1.34 2.88
C ASP A 41 14.57 2.48 3.59
N LYS A 42 14.58 3.70 3.00
CA LYS A 42 15.25 4.86 3.58
C LYS A 42 14.41 5.59 4.63
N ALA A 43 15.08 6.12 5.66
CA ALA A 43 14.46 6.93 6.70
C ALA A 43 13.95 8.27 6.14
N PRO A 44 12.80 8.78 6.61
CA PRO A 44 12.16 9.97 6.04
C PRO A 44 12.92 11.29 6.29
N GLU A 45 13.72 11.37 7.34
CA GLU A 45 14.65 12.49 7.55
C GLU A 45 15.71 12.63 6.44
N HIS A 46 15.92 11.58 5.64
CA HIS A 46 16.88 11.55 4.53
C HIS A 46 16.21 11.30 3.17
N GLN A 47 14.89 11.50 3.08
CA GLN A 47 14.16 11.30 1.82
C GLN A 47 14.43 12.47 0.87
N LEU A 48 15.02 12.16 -0.31
CA LEU A 48 15.08 13.09 -1.43
C LEU A 48 13.66 13.40 -1.94
N GLU A 49 13.44 14.59 -2.51
CA GLU A 49 12.14 15.02 -3.08
C GLU A 49 11.52 13.96 -4.02
N LYS A 50 12.36 13.29 -4.82
CA LYS A 50 11.93 12.21 -5.70
C LYS A 50 11.25 11.07 -4.96
N GLN A 51 11.69 10.75 -3.75
CA GLN A 51 11.12 9.68 -2.92
C GLN A 51 9.77 10.09 -2.32
N GLN A 52 9.59 11.36 -1.97
CA GLN A 52 8.29 11.89 -1.53
C GLN A 52 7.27 11.83 -2.67
N ILE A 53 7.68 12.15 -3.89
CA ILE A 53 6.85 11.99 -5.10
C ILE A 53 6.43 10.52 -5.25
N TRP A 54 7.36 9.58 -5.10
CA TRP A 54 7.02 8.15 -5.13
C TRP A 54 6.03 7.74 -4.03
N ILE A 55 6.16 8.24 -2.80
CA ILE A 55 5.22 7.98 -1.71
C ILE A 55 3.82 8.53 -2.05
N ALA A 56 3.74 9.72 -2.64
CA ALA A 56 2.48 10.29 -3.12
C ALA A 56 1.86 9.41 -4.22
N THR A 57 2.66 8.96 -5.19
CA THR A 57 2.23 8.04 -6.24
C THR A 57 1.77 6.68 -5.67
N ILE A 58 2.42 6.15 -4.63
CA ILE A 58 2.00 4.92 -3.94
C ILE A 58 0.66 5.13 -3.23
N ALA A 59 0.45 6.30 -2.63
CA ALA A 59 -0.80 6.65 -1.96
C ALA A 59 -1.98 6.68 -2.95
N GLU A 60 -1.76 7.20 -4.15
CA GLU A 60 -2.75 7.24 -5.24
C GLU A 60 -3.04 5.85 -5.80
N ASN A 61 -2.01 5.03 -6.02
CA ASN A 61 -2.16 3.74 -6.69
C ASN A 61 -2.55 2.59 -5.75
N SER A 62 -2.12 2.64 -4.48
CA SER A 62 -2.23 1.51 -3.56
C SER A 62 -2.42 1.95 -2.10
N SER A 63 -3.68 2.02 -1.67
CA SER A 63 -4.04 2.36 -0.30
C SER A 63 -3.45 1.37 0.74
N HIS A 64 -3.27 0.10 0.36
CA HIS A 64 -2.73 -0.92 1.26
C HIS A 64 -1.23 -0.74 1.56
N LEU A 65 -0.41 -0.44 0.55
CA LEU A 65 1.03 -0.18 0.74
C LEU A 65 1.25 1.13 1.49
N CYS A 66 0.50 2.17 1.14
CA CYS A 66 0.57 3.44 1.84
C CYS A 66 0.22 3.29 3.33
N ARG A 67 -0.83 2.51 3.65
CA ARG A 67 -1.21 2.20 5.03
C ARG A 67 -0.10 1.44 5.77
N ALA A 68 0.45 0.40 5.16
CA ALA A 68 1.58 -0.36 5.72
C ALA A 68 2.79 0.55 6.01
N TYR A 69 3.16 1.42 5.06
CA TYR A 69 4.25 2.37 5.24
C TYR A 69 4.01 3.33 6.42
N ARG A 70 2.81 3.92 6.51
CA ARG A 70 2.44 4.80 7.64
C ARG A 70 2.58 4.08 8.98
N MET A 71 2.16 2.82 9.06
CA MET A 71 2.25 2.03 10.29
C MET A 71 3.70 1.73 10.68
N LYS A 72 4.57 1.40 9.71
CA LYS A 72 6.02 1.27 9.93
C LYS A 72 6.59 2.58 10.48
N GLU A 73 6.22 3.71 9.89
CA GLU A 73 6.80 5.00 10.26
C GLU A 73 6.32 5.51 11.62
N THR A 74 5.06 5.30 11.98
CA THR A 74 4.58 5.61 13.34
C THR A 74 5.36 4.83 14.39
N LEU A 75 5.63 3.54 14.17
CA LEU A 75 6.43 2.73 15.09
C LEU A 75 7.87 3.26 15.20
N ARG A 76 8.47 3.64 14.07
CA ARG A 76 9.82 4.20 14.04
C ARG A 76 9.92 5.53 14.81
N ARG A 77 8.90 6.39 14.68
CA ARG A 77 8.78 7.64 15.44
C ARG A 77 8.65 7.37 16.94
N LEU A 78 7.79 6.43 17.32
CA LEU A 78 7.58 6.04 18.72
C LEU A 78 8.88 5.63 19.42
N LEU A 79 9.76 4.91 18.72
CA LEU A 79 11.06 4.49 19.25
C LEU A 79 12.07 5.62 19.43
N LYS A 80 11.81 6.81 18.88
CA LYS A 80 12.69 7.99 18.97
C LYS A 80 12.23 9.03 19.98
N ILE A 81 10.96 9.00 20.38
CA ILE A 81 10.42 9.94 21.35
C ILE A 81 10.89 9.54 22.74
N GLU A 82 11.42 10.49 23.50
CA GLU A 82 11.88 10.27 24.88
C GLU A 82 10.75 10.47 25.91
N ASP A 83 9.70 11.21 25.57
CA ASP A 83 8.52 11.41 26.43
C ASP A 83 7.68 10.13 26.53
N THR A 84 7.65 9.57 27.74
CA THR A 84 6.95 8.30 28.02
C THR A 84 5.42 8.41 27.88
N ASN A 85 4.82 9.55 28.21
CA ASN A 85 3.36 9.71 28.14
C ASN A 85 2.88 9.81 26.69
N GLU A 86 3.62 10.56 25.86
CA GLU A 86 3.32 10.67 24.43
C GLU A 86 3.50 9.32 23.74
N VAL A 87 4.56 8.58 24.08
CA VAL A 87 4.84 7.24 23.55
C VAL A 87 3.72 6.26 23.91
N GLU A 88 3.23 6.26 25.15
CA GLU A 88 2.17 5.34 25.56
C GLU A 88 0.86 5.59 24.78
N ALA A 89 0.48 6.86 24.62
CA ALA A 89 -0.73 7.24 23.89
C ALA A 89 -0.65 6.85 22.40
N ASP A 90 0.47 7.16 21.75
CA ASP A 90 0.69 6.83 20.35
C ASP A 90 0.86 5.31 20.13
N LEU A 91 1.45 4.59 21.08
CA LEU A 91 1.55 3.13 21.03
C LEU A 91 0.16 2.47 21.11
N LYS A 92 -0.70 2.93 22.02
CA LYS A 92 -2.10 2.46 22.11
C LYS A 92 -2.84 2.69 20.78
N ARG A 93 -2.67 3.88 20.19
CA ARG A 93 -3.25 4.21 18.88
C ARG A 93 -2.71 3.30 17.77
N TRP A 94 -1.41 3.05 17.76
CA TRP A 94 -0.77 2.17 16.80
C TRP A 94 -1.26 0.72 16.94
N LEU A 95 -1.41 0.21 18.16
CA LEU A 95 -1.95 -1.12 18.45
C LEU A 95 -3.40 -1.28 17.95
N LEU A 96 -4.24 -0.27 18.11
CA LEU A 96 -5.60 -0.29 17.56
C LEU A 96 -5.58 -0.37 16.04
N TRP A 97 -4.80 0.50 15.37
CA TRP A 97 -4.73 0.51 13.91
C TRP A 97 -4.15 -0.77 13.31
N THR A 98 -3.16 -1.37 13.97
CA THR A 98 -2.54 -2.64 13.55
C THR A 98 -3.43 -3.84 13.77
N GLY A 99 -4.23 -3.86 14.85
CA GLY A 99 -5.22 -4.91 15.08
C GLY A 99 -6.25 -5.03 13.95
N TYR A 100 -6.63 -3.91 13.33
CA TYR A 100 -7.54 -3.88 12.17
C TYR A 100 -6.86 -4.06 10.81
N SER A 101 -5.53 -4.22 10.76
CA SER A 101 -4.82 -4.34 9.49
C SER A 101 -5.05 -5.70 8.84
N LYS A 102 -5.31 -5.69 7.52
CA LYS A 102 -5.39 -6.91 6.70
C LYS A 102 -4.02 -7.46 6.28
N ASN A 103 -2.94 -6.73 6.55
CA ASN A 103 -1.60 -7.16 6.21
C ASN A 103 -1.09 -8.18 7.25
N PRO A 104 -0.76 -9.43 6.85
CA PRO A 104 -0.38 -10.49 7.78
C PRO A 104 0.91 -10.17 8.54
N ALA A 105 1.87 -9.46 7.93
CA ALA A 105 3.11 -9.08 8.60
C ALA A 105 2.85 -8.16 9.80
N PHE A 106 1.95 -7.18 9.65
CA PHE A 106 1.57 -6.28 10.74
C PHE A 106 0.73 -6.98 11.80
N LYS A 107 -0.10 -7.97 11.42
CA LYS A 107 -0.88 -8.76 12.38
C LYS A 107 0.04 -9.60 13.27
N ASN A 108 1.07 -10.22 12.68
CA ASN A 108 2.08 -10.97 13.43
C ASN A 108 2.89 -10.05 14.35
N LEU A 109 3.28 -8.87 13.87
CA LEU A 109 3.98 -7.88 14.68
C LEU A 109 3.11 -7.41 15.86
N TYR A 110 1.85 -7.08 15.61
CA TYR A 110 0.87 -6.70 16.64
C TYR A 110 0.74 -7.77 17.73
N GLN A 111 0.63 -9.05 17.34
CA GLN A 111 0.54 -10.15 18.31
C GLN A 111 1.78 -10.23 19.20
N LYS A 112 2.98 -10.09 18.62
CA LYS A 112 4.23 -10.08 19.40
C LYS A 112 4.29 -8.92 20.39
N VAL A 113 3.97 -7.71 19.93
CA VAL A 113 4.01 -6.50 20.77
C VAL A 113 2.95 -6.57 21.88
N LYS A 114 1.75 -7.10 21.60
CA LYS A 114 0.67 -7.24 22.59
C LYS A 114 0.99 -8.28 23.68
N CYS A 115 1.76 -9.31 23.36
CA CYS A 115 2.09 -10.39 24.29
C CYS A 115 3.21 -10.01 25.29
N HIS A 116 3.93 -8.92 25.03
CA HIS A 116 4.93 -8.35 25.93
C HIS A 116 4.30 -7.25 26.78
#